data_AF-A0A7C1BGB1-F1
#
_entry.id   AF-A0A7C1BGB1-F1
#
_cell.length_a   1.000
_cell.length_b   1.000
_cell.length_c   1.000
_cell.angle_alpha   90.00
_cell.angle_beta   90.00
_cell.angle_gamma   90.00
#
_symmetry.space_group_name_H-M   'P 1'
#
loop_
_entity.id
_entity.type
_entity.pdbx_description
1 polymer ?
#
loop_
_entity_poly.entity_id
_entity_poly.type
_entity_poly.pdbx_seq_one_letter_code
_entity_poly.pdbx_strand_id
1 'polypeptide(L)' 'MTKALSWARVKSPWLIHFNTGGCNGCDIELVAALTPRFDVERFGILLEGS' A
#
# COMPACT_ATOMS: atom_id res chain seq x y z
N MET A 1 9.40 12.93 17.56
CA MET A 1 8.22 12.91 16.66
C MET A 1 6.97 12.86 17.54
N THR A 2 6.00 13.76 17.37
CA THR A 2 4.82 13.81 18.26
C THR A 2 3.90 12.61 18.01
N LYS A 3 3.16 12.18 19.03
CA LYS A 3 2.22 11.05 18.94
C LYS A 3 1.16 11.24 17.84
N ALA A 4 0.76 12.48 17.57
CA ALA A 4 -0.18 12.82 16.50
C ALA A 4 0.44 12.61 15.10
N LEU A 5 1.69 13.03 14.90
CA LEU A 5 2.39 12.87 13.62
C LEU A 5 2.65 11.41 13.28
N SER A 6 3.01 10.58 14.26
CA SER A 6 3.19 9.14 14.02
C SER A 6 1.88 8.44 13.70
N TRP A 7 0.80 8.78 14.41
CA TRP A 7 -0.53 8.25 14.13
C TRP A 7 -0.98 8.57 12.70
N ALA A 8 -0.82 9.82 12.26
CA ALA A 8 -1.25 10.25 10.92
C ALA A 8 -0.53 9.49 9.81
N ARG A 9 0.80 9.28 9.93
CA ARG A 9 1.60 8.55 8.93
C ARG A 9 1.25 7.07 8.83
N VAL A 10 0.86 6.45 9.95
CA VAL A 10 0.50 5.02 9.99
C VAL A 10 -0.94 4.78 9.51
N LYS A 11 -1.83 5.76 9.66
CA LYS A 11 -3.26 5.60 9.32
C LYS A 11 -3.65 6.02 7.91
N SER A 12 -2.74 6.65 7.16
CA SER A 12 -2.97 7.03 5.75
C SER A 12 -1.70 6.92 4.90
N PRO A 13 -1.04 5.76 4.84
CA PRO A 13 0.11 5.55 3.96
C PRO A 13 -0.34 5.42 2.49
N TRP A 14 0.27 6.20 1.60
CA TRP A 14 0.03 6.09 0.16
C TRP A 14 1.23 5.41 -0.50
N LEU A 15 0.94 4.37 -1.29
CA LEU A 15 1.92 3.52 -1.93
C LEU A 15 2.10 3.92 -3.39
N ILE A 16 3.33 3.83 -3.87
CA ILE A 16 3.66 3.80 -5.29
C ILE A 16 4.18 2.40 -5.62
N HIS A 17 3.62 1.80 -6.65
CA HIS A 17 4.13 0.54 -7.18
C HIS A 17 5.27 0.82 -8.16
N PHE A 18 6.46 0.30 -7.90
CA PHE A 18 7.63 0.52 -8.74
C PHE A 18 8.30 -0.80 -9.11
N ASN A 19 8.14 -1.21 -10.36
CA ASN A 19 8.72 -2.44 -10.90
C ASN A 19 10.06 -2.14 -11.60
N THR A 20 11.12 -2.87 -11.24
CA THR A 20 12.47 -2.71 -11.81
C THR A 20 12.97 -3.99 -12.49
N GLY A 21 12.11 -4.65 -13.28
CA GLY A 21 12.43 -5.93 -13.92
C GLY A 21 12.09 -7.13 -13.03
N GLY A 22 10.91 -7.10 -12.39
CA GLY A 22 10.42 -8.15 -11.50
C GLY A 22 9.95 -9.43 -12.20
N CYS A 23 9.60 -10.44 -11.40
CA CYS A 23 9.13 -11.75 -11.88
C CYS A 23 7.62 -11.85 -12.13
N ASN A 24 6.89 -10.72 -12.12
CA ASN A 24 5.43 -10.61 -12.13
C ASN A 24 4.71 -11.21 -10.90
N GLY A 25 5.34 -12.12 -10.15
CA GLY A 25 4.75 -12.71 -8.93
C GLY A 25 4.48 -11.66 -7.85
N CYS A 26 5.46 -10.80 -7.54
CA CYS A 26 5.29 -9.75 -6.54
C CYS A 26 4.21 -8.72 -6.92
N ASP A 27 4.03 -8.46 -8.22
CA ASP A 27 3.03 -7.53 -8.71
C ASP A 27 1.62 -8.11 -8.56
N ILE A 28 1.46 -9.42 -8.83
CA ILE A 28 0.21 -10.14 -8.59
C ILE A 28 -0.14 -10.15 -7.11
N GLU A 29 0.83 -10.38 -6.23
CA GLU A 29 0.60 -10.35 -4.78
C GLU A 29 0.20 -8.95 -4.29
N LEU A 30 0.79 -7.88 -4.86
CA LEU A 30 0.37 -6.51 -4.58
C LEU A 30 -1.08 -6.27 -5.00
N VAL A 31 -1.46 -6.70 -6.21
CA VAL A 31 -2.84 -6.59 -6.70
C VAL A 31 -3.78 -7.41 -5.82
N ALA A 32 -3.40 -8.64 -5.43
CA ALA A 32 -4.17 -9.49 -4.54
C ALA A 32 -4.43 -8.80 -3.19
N ALA A 33 -3.44 -8.12 -2.62
CA ALA A 33 -3.58 -7.35 -1.39
C ALA A 33 -4.62 -6.21 -1.50
N LEU A 34 -4.77 -5.63 -2.68
CA LEU A 34 -5.76 -4.58 -2.98
C LEU A 34 -7.15 -5.14 -3.31
N THR A 35 -7.31 -6.46 -3.49
CA THR A 35 -8.62 -7.06 -3.74
C THR A 35 -9.41 -7.32 -2.45
N PRO A 36 -10.75 -7.46 -2.51
CA PRO A 36 -11.62 -7.60 -1.33
C PRO A 36 -11.27 -8.73 -0.34
N ARG A 37 -10.49 -9.73 -0.77
CA ARG A 37 -10.09 -10.83 0.11
C ARG A 37 -9.12 -10.39 1.20
N PHE A 38 -8.18 -9.51 0.86
CA PHE A 38 -7.13 -9.03 1.76
C PHE A 38 -7.28 -7.55 2.10
N ASP A 39 -7.90 -6.77 1.20
CA ASP A 39 -8.42 -5.41 1.37
C ASP A 39 -7.59 -4.55 2.34
N VAL A 40 -6.42 -4.14 1.87
CA VAL A 40 -5.54 -3.24 2.62
C VAL A 40 -6.08 -1.81 2.74
N GLU A 41 -7.09 -1.43 1.95
CA GLU A 41 -7.69 -0.09 1.99
C GLU A 41 -8.36 0.19 3.35
N ARG A 42 -8.83 -0.85 4.04
CA ARG A 42 -9.37 -0.76 5.42
C ARG A 42 -8.36 -0.26 6.44
N PHE A 43 -7.07 -0.33 6.15
CA PHE A 43 -6.00 0.22 7.00
C PHE A 43 -5.58 1.63 6.58
N GLY A 44 -6.22 2.22 5.57
CA GLY A 44 -5.90 3.52 4.99
C GLY A 44 -4.75 3.48 3.97
N ILE A 45 -4.40 2.28 3.50
CA ILE A 45 -3.39 2.08 2.46
C ILE A 45 -4.05 2.32 1.10
N LEU A 46 -3.55 3.28 0.33
CA LEU A 46 -4.02 3.57 -1.02
C LEU A 46 -2.86 3.50 -2.01
N LEU A 47 -3.09 2.91 -3.18
CA LEU A 47 -2.14 2.93 -4.29
C LEU A 47 -2.37 4.23 -5.07
N GLU A 48 -1.46 5.19 -4.93
CA GLU A 48 -1.54 6.52 -5.52
C GLU A 48 -0.19 6.91 -6.14
N GLY A 49 -0.24 7.44 -7.36
CA GLY A 49 0.94 7.74 -8.18
C GLY A 49 1.07 6.81 -9.38
N SER A 50 1.58 7.36 -10.48
CA SER A 50 1.76 6.71 -11.79
C SER A 50 3.23 6.66 -12.20
#